data_AF-A0A183N872-F1
#
_entry.id   AF-A0A183N872-F1
#
_cell.length_a   1.000
_cell.length_b   1.000
_cell.length_c   1.000
_cell.angle_alpha   90.00
_cell.angle_beta   90.00
_cell.angle_gamma   90.00
#
_symmetry.space_group_name_H-M   'P 1'
#
loop_
_entity.id
_entity.type
_entity.pdbx_description
1 polymer ?
#
loop_
_entity_poly.entity_id
_entity_poly.type
_entity_poly.pdbx_seq_one_letter_code
_entity_poly.pdbx_strand_id
1 'polypeptide(L)' 'MENLEQLILSLDTLKSDGNEDVRAMRRDAVKEIQQLIEMLDYRSLISSQNDEKS' A
#
# COMPACT_ATOMS: atom_id res chain seq x y z
N MET A 1 -12.32 -5.54 8.32
CA MET A 1 -11.77 -4.70 7.24
C MET A 1 -10.27 -4.84 7.34
N GLU A 2 -9.65 -5.60 6.43
CA GLU A 2 -8.19 -5.63 6.36
C GLU A 2 -7.70 -4.26 5.89
N ASN A 3 -6.80 -3.66 6.67
CA ASN A 3 -6.15 -2.39 6.30
C ASN A 3 -5.05 -2.70 5.25
N LEU A 4 -4.81 -1.81 4.30
CA LEU A 4 -3.72 -1.92 3.32
C LEU A 4 -2.36 -2.18 3.99
N GLU A 5 -2.15 -1.66 5.20
CA GLU A 5 -0.97 -1.96 6.03
C GLU A 5 -0.89 -3.44 6.45
N GLN A 6 -2.02 -4.10 6.74
CA GLN A 6 -2.06 -5.52 7.08
C GLN A 6 -1.73 -6.41 5.87
N LEU A 7 -2.06 -5.96 4.65
CA LEU A 7 -1.66 -6.64 3.41
C LEU A 7 -0.13 -6.58 3.22
N ILE A 8 0.51 -5.45 3.52
CA ILE A 8 1.98 -5.34 3.49
C ILE A 8 2.62 -6.31 4.49
N LEU A 9 2.13 -6.34 5.73
CA LEU A 9 2.63 -7.28 6.74
C LEU A 9 2.47 -8.74 6.30
N SER A 10 1.33 -9.07 5.67
CA SER A 10 1.08 -10.41 5.15
C SER A 10 2.06 -10.77 4.03
N LEU A 11 2.35 -9.83 3.13
CA LEU A 11 3.35 -10.01 2.07
C LEU A 11 4.75 -10.24 2.66
N ASP A 12 5.14 -9.52 3.70
CA ASP A 12 6.45 -9.67 4.34
C ASP A 12 6.65 -11.05 4.98
N THR A 13 5.58 -11.69 5.44
CA THR A 13 5.65 -13.07 5.97
C THR A 13 5.90 -14.13 4.90
N LEU A 14 5.70 -13.81 3.62
CA LEU A 14 5.96 -14.74 2.52
C LEU A 14 7.46 -14.99 2.40
N LYS A 15 7.86 -16.23 2.67
CA LYS A 15 9.23 -16.68 2.47
C LYS A 15 9.50 -16.85 0.99
N SER A 16 10.48 -16.11 0.50
CA SER A 16 11.10 -16.37 -0.80
C SER A 16 12.21 -17.40 -0.58
N ASP A 17 11.91 -18.69 -0.66
CA ASP A 17 12.85 -19.79 -0.45
C ASP A 17 13.95 -19.85 -1.54
N GLY A 18 14.74 -18.78 -1.67
CA GLY A 18 15.72 -18.59 -2.74
C GLY A 18 15.15 -18.03 -4.05
N ASN A 19 13.83 -18.11 -4.27
CA ASN A 19 13.19 -17.67 -5.52
C ASN A 19 13.22 -16.14 -5.71
N GLU A 20 13.99 -15.67 -6.70
CA GLU A 20 14.14 -14.25 -7.04
C GLU A 20 12.87 -13.63 -7.60
N ASP A 21 12.09 -14.37 -8.37
CA ASP A 21 10.84 -13.90 -8.96
C ASP A 21 9.81 -13.64 -7.86
N VAL A 22 9.74 -14.53 -6.87
CA VAL A 22 8.88 -14.33 -5.68
C VAL A 22 9.32 -13.12 -4.87
N ARG A 23 10.64 -12.87 -4.74
CA ARG A 23 11.14 -11.63 -4.11
C ARG A 23 10.74 -10.38 -4.90
N ALA A 24 10.82 -10.43 -6.22
CA ALA A 24 10.46 -9.32 -7.10
C ALA A 24 8.96 -9.03 -7.02
N MET A 25 8.12 -10.05 -7.22
CA MET A 25 6.65 -9.93 -7.10
C MET A 25 6.22 -9.39 -5.74
N ARG A 26 6.84 -9.86 -4.65
CA ARG A 26 6.56 -9.34 -3.30
C ARG A 26 6.88 -7.85 -3.18
N ARG A 27 8.05 -7.41 -3.67
CA ARG A 27 8.43 -5.98 -3.65
C ARG A 27 7.50 -5.13 -4.49
N ASP A 28 7.09 -5.63 -5.65
CA ASP A 28 6.21 -4.91 -6.55
C ASP A 28 4.80 -4.77 -5.96
N ALA A 29 4.28 -5.84 -5.34
CA ALA A 29 3.00 -5.80 -4.62
C ALA A 29 3.04 -4.83 -3.43
N VAL A 30 4.12 -4.80 -2.65
CA VAL A 30 4.27 -3.84 -1.54
C VAL A 30 4.29 -2.40 -2.06
N LYS A 31 5.00 -2.12 -3.15
CA LYS A 31 5.02 -0.77 -3.77
C LYS A 31 3.64 -0.34 -4.26
N GLU A 32 2.90 -1.24 -4.89
CA GLU A 32 1.55 -0.95 -5.37
C GLU A 32 0.61 -0.60 -4.20
N ILE A 33 0.69 -1.36 -3.11
CA ILE A 33 -0.11 -1.07 -1.90
C ILE A 33 0.30 0.28 -1.29
N GLN A 34 1.59 0.59 -1.22
CA GLN A 34 2.06 1.89 -0.72
C GLN A 34 1.54 3.06 -1.57
N GLN A 35 1.55 2.92 -2.89
CA GLN A 35 0.99 3.93 -3.80
C GLN A 35 -0.51 4.12 -3.58
N LEU A 36 -1.26 3.05 -3.35
CA LEU A 36 -2.69 3.15 -3.04
C LEU A 36 -2.94 3.88 -1.71
N ILE A 37 -2.12 3.62 -0.68
CA ILE A 37 -2.20 4.35 0.60
C ILE A 37 -1.95 5.84 0.36
N GLU A 38 -0.86 6.20 -0.32
CA GLU A 38 -0.54 7.60 -0.63
C GLU A 38 -1.64 8.30 -1.43
N MET A 39 -2.25 7.61 -2.40
CA MET A 39 -3.35 8.16 -3.18
C MET A 39 -4.61 8.39 -2.34
N LEU A 40 -4.92 7.49 -1.40
CA LEU A 40 -6.05 7.65 -0.49
C LEU A 40 -5.81 8.81 0.48
N ASP A 41 -4.60 8.92 1.04
CA ASP A 41 -4.21 10.01 1.93
C ASP A 41 -4.26 11.36 1.20
N TYR A 42 -3.76 11.41 -0.03
CA TYR A 42 -3.81 12.62 -0.86
C TYR A 42 -5.24 13.04 -1.18
N ARG A 43 -6.12 12.10 -1.52
CA ARG A 43 -7.55 12.38 -1.76
C ARG A 43 -8.25 12.87 -0.49
N SER A 44 -7.96 12.25 0.65
CA SER A 44 -8.49 12.66 1.95
C SER A 44 -8.08 14.09 2.31
N LEU A 45 -6.81 14.43 2.08
CA LEU A 45 -6.28 15.78 2.28
C LEU A 45 -6.98 16.81 1.37
N ILE A 46 -7.13 16.50 0.07
CA ILE A 46 -7.85 17.39 -0.86
C ILE A 46 -9.30 17.57 -0.46
N SER A 47 -9.99 16.49 -0.07
CA SER A 47 -11.39 16.56 0.35
C SER A 47 -11.54 17.50 1.55
N SER A 48 -10.68 17.33 2.56
CA SER A 48 -10.69 18.16 3.77
C SER A 48 -10.41 19.63 3.47
N GLN A 49 -9.57 19.94 2.48
CA GLN A 49 -9.27 21.32 2.07
C GLN A 49 -10.41 21.99 1.28
N ASN A 50 -11.24 21.22 0.58
CA ASN A 50 -12.40 21.76 -0.15
C ASN A 50 -13.57 22.09 0.78
N ASP A 51 -13.70 21.33 1.88
CA ASP A 51 -14.73 21.55 2.90
C ASP A 51 -14.46 22.81 3.76
N GLU A 52 -13.19 23.20 3.96
CA GLU A 52 -12.84 24.45 4.68
C GLU A 52 -13.02 25.73 3.84
N LYS A 53 -13.18 25.59 2.51
CA LYS A 53 -13.30 26.73 1.58
C LYS A 53 -14.73 26.98 1.07
N SER A 54 -15.71 26.17 1.44
CA SER A 54 -17.13 26.34 1.10
C SER A 54 -17.92 26.93 2.25
#